data_AF-A0A6T8IN87-F1
#
_entry.id   AF-A0A6T8IN87-F1
#
_cell.length_a   1.000
_cell.length_b   1.000
_cell.length_c   1.000
_cell.angle_alpha   90.00
_cell.angle_beta   90.00
_cell.angle_gamma   90.00
#
_symmetry.space_group_name_H-M   'P 1'
#
loop_
_entity.id
_entity.type
_entity.pdbx_description
1 polymer ?
#
loop_
_entity_poly.entity_id
_entity_poly.type
_entity_poly.pdbx_seq_one_letter_code
_entity_poly.pdbx_strand_id
1 'polypeptide(L)'
;MGDTGGVSEKARVYGELLKTCLEVINSILTYALPRNLNLIYALVHRKDAFVRGGACHPPLSGLMENVSTVIHFFSKRVDKGLNPNDPASPESVMQQIKDASLSWGAHLRMFPELRFSYQQDDRPEDFFVPYVWGIVLSHSGLAWNPQKSTLFAPR
;
A
#
# COMPACT_ATOMS: atom_id res chain seq x y z
N MET A 1 -34.86 -2.40 15.81
CA MET A 1 -33.86 -1.32 15.72
C MET A 1 -32.50 -1.99 15.60
N GLY A 2 -31.96 -2.09 14.38
CA GLY A 2 -30.70 -2.79 14.12
C GLY A 2 -29.49 -1.91 14.42
N ASP A 3 -28.40 -2.58 14.80
CA ASP A 3 -27.05 -2.07 15.10
C ASP A 3 -26.44 -1.24 13.94
N THR A 4 -26.92 -0.02 13.75
CA THR A 4 -26.41 0.93 12.75
C THR A 4 -25.20 1.71 13.26
N GLY A 5 -24.98 1.74 14.57
CA GLY A 5 -23.85 2.44 15.20
C GLY A 5 -22.50 1.79 14.89
N GLY A 6 -22.41 0.46 14.98
CA GLY A 6 -21.17 -0.27 14.70
C GLY A 6 -20.75 -0.26 13.22
N VAL A 7 -21.72 -0.16 12.30
CA VAL A 7 -21.47 -0.08 10.85
C VAL A 7 -20.92 1.30 10.47
N SER A 8 -21.47 2.36 11.04
CA SER A 8 -21.03 3.75 10.81
C SER A 8 -19.58 3.96 11.28
N GLU A 9 -19.23 3.43 12.45
CA GLU A 9 -17.88 3.58 13.00
C GLU A 9 -16.82 2.81 12.19
N LYS A 10 -17.12 1.58 11.77
CA LYS A 10 -16.23 0.82 10.88
C LYS A 10 -16.02 1.55 9.56
N ALA A 11 -17.09 2.09 8.96
CA ALA A 11 -16.99 2.85 7.72
C ALA A 11 -16.11 4.10 7.88
N ARG A 12 -16.22 4.80 9.02
CA ARG A 12 -15.34 5.93 9.36
C ARG A 12 -13.87 5.53 9.43
N VAL A 13 -13.56 4.48 10.19
CA VAL A 13 -12.19 3.97 10.36
C VAL A 13 -11.59 3.55 9.02
N TYR A 14 -12.34 2.81 8.19
CA TYR A 14 -11.88 2.44 6.86
C TYR A 14 -11.70 3.66 5.94
N GLY A 15 -12.56 4.67 6.04
CA GLY A 15 -12.43 5.92 5.29
C GLY A 15 -11.14 6.68 5.65
N GLU A 16 -10.81 6.76 6.93
CA GLU A 16 -9.56 7.36 7.41
C GLU A 16 -8.33 6.58 6.93
N LEU A 17 -8.37 5.25 7.03
CA LEU A 17 -7.30 4.39 6.53
C LEU A 17 -7.07 4.59 5.01
N LEU A 18 -8.15 4.61 4.22
CA LEU A 18 -8.07 4.84 2.77
C LEU A 18 -7.49 6.21 2.45
N LYS A 19 -7.88 7.24 3.21
CA LYS A 19 -7.34 8.59 3.06
C LYS A 19 -5.82 8.58 3.30
N THR A 20 -5.35 8.00 4.41
CA THR A 20 -3.92 7.90 4.72
C THR A 20 -3.16 7.13 3.65
N CYS A 21 -3.69 6.00 3.17
CA CYS A 21 -3.08 5.25 2.07
C CYS A 21 -2.94 6.10 0.80
N LEU A 22 -3.98 6.87 0.45
CA LEU A 22 -3.95 7.75 -0.71
C LEU A 22 -2.99 8.93 -0.55
N GLU A 23 -2.82 9.46 0.65
CA GLU A 23 -1.82 10.49 0.96
C GLU A 23 -0.39 9.94 0.80
N VAL A 24 -0.13 8.71 1.28
CA VAL A 24 1.15 8.01 1.06
C VAL A 24 1.42 7.80 -0.42
N ILE A 25 0.43 7.31 -1.16
CA ILE A 25 0.54 7.15 -2.62
C ILE A 25 0.89 8.50 -3.26
N ASN A 26 0.14 9.56 -2.96
CA ASN A 26 0.40 10.89 -3.50
C ASN A 26 1.81 11.39 -3.20
N SER A 27 2.32 11.17 -1.99
CA SER A 27 3.69 11.51 -1.63
C SER A 27 4.70 10.79 -2.55
N ILE A 28 4.51 9.49 -2.79
CA ILE A 28 5.37 8.72 -3.72
C ILE A 28 5.23 9.26 -5.15
N LEU A 29 4.01 9.56 -5.62
CA LEU A 29 3.78 10.08 -6.97
C LEU A 29 4.44 11.45 -7.18
N THR A 30 4.46 12.30 -6.16
CA THR A 30 5.06 13.63 -6.24
C THR A 30 6.58 13.59 -6.18
N TYR A 31 7.17 12.78 -5.28
CA TYR A 31 8.60 12.89 -4.94
C TYR A 31 9.47 11.75 -5.48
N ALA A 32 8.90 10.58 -5.78
CA ALA A 32 9.68 9.38 -6.07
C ALA A 32 9.12 8.53 -7.23
N LEU A 33 8.19 9.05 -8.03
CA LEU A 33 7.49 8.27 -9.06
C LEU A 33 8.42 7.49 -10.00
N PRO A 34 9.47 8.08 -10.62
CA PRO A 34 10.31 7.35 -11.57
C PRO A 34 11.08 6.18 -10.95
N ARG A 35 11.24 6.17 -9.62
CA ARG A 35 11.91 5.10 -8.86
C ARG A 35 10.95 3.99 -8.43
N ASN A 36 9.63 4.20 -8.56
CA ASN A 36 8.60 3.32 -8.04
C ASN A 36 7.77 2.67 -9.17
N LEU A 37 8.43 1.99 -10.11
CA LEU A 37 7.79 1.41 -11.30
C LEU A 37 6.72 0.36 -10.97
N ASN A 38 6.92 -0.43 -9.90
CA ASN A 38 5.93 -1.41 -9.45
C ASN A 38 4.62 -0.76 -8.97
N LEU A 39 4.71 0.42 -8.34
CA LEU A 39 3.51 1.17 -7.96
C LEU A 39 2.77 1.63 -9.21
N ILE A 40 3.49 2.17 -10.21
CA ILE A 40 2.89 2.60 -11.48
C ILE A 40 2.20 1.42 -12.17
N TYR A 41 2.87 0.26 -12.22
CA TYR A 41 2.30 -0.96 -12.77
C TYR A 41 0.99 -1.36 -12.06
N ALA A 42 1.00 -1.36 -10.72
CA ALA A 42 -0.19 -1.69 -9.94
C ALA A 42 -1.35 -0.69 -10.18
N LEU A 43 -1.04 0.60 -10.28
CA LEU A 43 -2.03 1.65 -10.55
C LEU A 43 -2.66 1.49 -11.95
N VAL A 44 -1.85 1.24 -12.98
CA VAL A 44 -2.33 1.00 -14.34
C VAL A 44 -3.16 -0.29 -14.41
N HIS A 45 -2.69 -1.36 -13.78
CA HIS A 45 -3.38 -2.65 -13.77
C HIS A 45 -4.73 -2.59 -13.05
N ARG A 46 -4.86 -1.77 -11.99
CA ARG A 46 -6.08 -1.63 -11.19
C ARG A 46 -6.82 -0.31 -11.43
N LYS A 47 -6.64 0.32 -12.59
CA LYS A 47 -7.20 1.64 -12.93
C LYS A 47 -8.70 1.79 -12.65
N ASP A 48 -9.49 0.75 -12.90
CA ASP A 48 -10.94 0.80 -12.70
C ASP A 48 -11.35 0.91 -11.21
N ALA A 49 -10.52 0.39 -10.30
CA ALA A 49 -10.77 0.50 -8.86
C ALA A 49 -10.66 1.96 -8.40
N PHE A 50 -9.70 2.71 -8.97
CA PHE A 50 -9.50 4.11 -8.65
C PHE A 50 -10.59 5.00 -9.27
N VAL A 51 -11.00 4.73 -10.51
CA VAL A 51 -12.11 5.46 -11.14
C VAL A 51 -13.42 5.31 -10.34
N ARG A 52 -13.75 4.09 -9.89
CA ARG A 52 -14.92 3.85 -9.04
C ARG A 52 -14.79 4.49 -7.66
N GLY A 53 -13.62 4.37 -7.03
CA GLY A 53 -13.38 4.88 -5.68
C GLY A 53 -13.54 6.40 -5.55
N GLY A 54 -13.06 7.16 -6.53
CA GLY A 54 -13.17 8.63 -6.54
C GLY A 54 -14.61 9.13 -6.65
N ALA A 55 -15.47 8.40 -7.37
CA ALA A 55 -16.89 8.73 -7.52
C ALA A 55 -17.72 8.44 -6.25
N CYS A 56 -17.27 7.49 -5.41
CA CYS A 56 -18.04 7.05 -4.24
C CYS A 56 -17.80 7.87 -2.96
N HIS A 57 -16.68 8.61 -2.85
CA HIS A 57 -16.35 9.31 -1.60
C HIS A 57 -15.79 10.73 -1.85
N PRO A 58 -16.62 11.79 -1.73
CA PRO A 58 -16.22 13.17 -2.05
C PRO A 58 -14.94 13.66 -1.34
N PRO A 59 -14.68 13.32 -0.05
CA PRO A 59 -13.44 13.70 0.62
C PRO A 59 -12.14 13.16 -0.02
N LEU A 60 -12.21 12.07 -0.80
CA LEU A 60 -11.05 11.49 -1.46
C LEU A 60 -10.80 12.09 -2.85
N SER A 61 -11.75 12.82 -3.41
CA SER A 61 -11.69 13.34 -4.79
C SER A 61 -10.39 14.11 -5.07
N GLY A 62 -9.97 14.99 -4.15
CA GLY A 62 -8.72 15.74 -4.30
C GLY A 62 -7.45 14.89 -4.25
N LEU A 63 -7.47 13.72 -3.59
CA LEU A 63 -6.36 12.77 -3.57
C LEU A 63 -6.32 11.91 -4.84
N MET A 64 -7.46 11.77 -5.52
CA MET A 64 -7.63 10.94 -6.71
C MET A 64 -7.18 11.64 -8.00
N GLU A 65 -7.08 12.96 -8.01
CA GLU A 65 -6.70 13.76 -9.18
C GLU A 65 -5.29 13.42 -9.71
N ASN A 66 -4.29 13.43 -8.83
CA ASN A 66 -2.92 13.05 -9.17
C ASN A 66 -2.83 11.58 -9.61
N VAL A 67 -3.51 10.69 -8.88
CA VAL A 67 -3.57 9.25 -9.22
C VAL A 67 -4.15 9.05 -10.60
N SER A 68 -5.24 9.75 -10.93
CA SER A 68 -5.90 9.69 -12.24
C SER A 68 -5.00 10.24 -13.34
N THR A 69 -4.26 11.32 -13.08
CA THR A 69 -3.30 11.90 -14.03
C THR A 69 -2.17 10.92 -14.36
N VAL A 70 -1.59 10.29 -13.33
CA VAL A 70 -0.57 9.26 -13.50
C VAL A 70 -1.14 8.06 -14.28
N ILE A 71 -2.28 7.51 -13.85
CA ILE A 71 -2.93 6.38 -14.51
C ILE A 71 -3.20 6.70 -15.99
N HIS A 72 -3.73 7.89 -16.30
CA HIS A 72 -4.04 8.29 -17.67
C HIS A 72 -2.79 8.35 -18.56
N PHE A 73 -1.73 8.99 -18.09
CA PHE A 73 -0.47 9.10 -18.82
C PHE A 73 0.15 7.73 -19.11
N PHE A 74 0.32 6.90 -18.07
CA PHE A 74 0.97 5.60 -18.23
C PHE A 74 0.09 4.60 -18.98
N SER A 75 -1.22 4.59 -18.77
CA SER A 75 -2.14 3.75 -19.57
C SER A 75 -2.03 4.08 -21.05
N LYS A 76 -2.08 5.38 -21.41
CA LYS A 76 -1.92 5.82 -22.80
C LYS A 76 -0.58 5.40 -23.41
N ARG A 77 0.49 5.34 -22.62
CA ARG A 77 1.82 4.96 -23.11
C ARG A 77 1.97 3.45 -23.26
N VAL A 78 1.42 2.69 -22.32
CA VAL A 78 1.34 1.22 -22.37
C VAL A 78 0.48 0.79 -23.57
N ASP A 79 -0.72 1.36 -23.73
CA ASP A 79 -1.63 1.03 -24.84
C ASP A 79 -1.02 1.34 -26.22
N LYS A 80 -0.15 2.36 -26.32
CA LYS A 80 0.58 2.69 -27.56
C LYS A 80 1.76 1.77 -27.85
N GLY A 81 2.38 1.23 -26.80
CA GLY A 81 3.58 0.41 -26.91
C GLY A 81 3.28 -1.09 -27.05
N LEU A 82 2.05 -1.50 -26.74
CA LEU A 82 1.59 -2.88 -26.91
C LEU A 82 1.00 -3.06 -28.32
N ASN A 83 1.40 -4.14 -28.99
CA ASN A 83 0.79 -4.53 -30.25
C ASN A 83 -0.62 -5.08 -29.97
N PRO A 84 -1.67 -4.64 -30.71
CA PRO A 84 -3.03 -5.14 -30.54
C PRO A 84 -3.18 -6.66 -30.74
N ASN A 85 -2.23 -7.27 -31.46
CA ASN A 85 -2.25 -8.68 -31.83
C ASN A 85 -1.43 -9.58 -30.88
N ASP A 86 -0.69 -9.02 -29.94
CA ASP A 86 0.08 -9.79 -28.95
C ASP A 86 -0.57 -9.67 -27.56
N PRO A 87 -0.73 -10.77 -26.82
CA PRO A 87 -1.13 -10.70 -25.43
C PRO A 87 -0.08 -9.92 -24.64
N ALA A 88 -0.53 -8.89 -23.92
CA ALA A 88 0.34 -8.04 -23.11
C ALA A 88 1.00 -8.85 -21.98
N SER A 89 2.28 -9.22 -22.15
CA SER A 89 3.03 -9.85 -21.07
C SER A 89 3.37 -8.83 -19.98
N PRO A 90 3.45 -9.26 -18.70
CA PRO A 90 3.85 -8.38 -17.60
C PRO A 90 5.20 -7.68 -17.84
N GLU A 91 6.16 -8.38 -18.46
CA GLU A 91 7.49 -7.86 -18.77
C GLU A 91 7.43 -6.75 -19.82
N SER A 92 6.60 -6.92 -20.86
CA SER A 92 6.41 -5.92 -21.91
C SER A 92 5.77 -4.65 -21.33
N VAL A 93 4.74 -4.80 -20.50
CA VAL A 93 4.10 -3.67 -19.80
C VAL A 93 5.10 -2.94 -18.90
N MET A 94 5.90 -3.67 -18.13
CA MET A 94 6.92 -3.09 -17.26
C MET A 94 7.98 -2.31 -18.04
N GLN A 95 8.41 -2.83 -19.18
CA GLN A 95 9.37 -2.14 -20.06
C GLN A 95 8.77 -0.83 -20.59
N GLN A 96 7.51 -0.85 -21.05
CA GLN A 96 6.82 0.38 -21.49
C GLN A 96 6.68 1.41 -20.36
N ILE A 97 6.41 0.97 -19.13
CA ILE A 97 6.35 1.85 -17.96
C ILE A 97 7.73 2.47 -17.67
N LYS A 98 8.79 1.67 -17.74
CA LYS A 98 10.17 2.14 -17.54
C LYS A 98 10.52 3.22 -18.57
N ASP A 99 10.22 2.98 -19.85
CA ASP A 99 10.50 3.93 -20.91
C ASP A 99 9.65 5.21 -20.78
N ALA A 100 8.38 5.06 -20.41
CA ALA A 100 7.49 6.19 -20.13
C ALA A 100 7.97 7.06 -18.96
N SER A 101 8.55 6.43 -17.92
CA SER A 101 9.02 7.13 -16.71
C SER A 101 10.13 8.13 -16.98
N LEU A 102 10.94 7.92 -18.02
CA LEU A 102 11.99 8.85 -18.45
C LEU A 102 11.44 10.16 -19.01
N SER A 103 10.23 10.10 -19.58
CA SER A 103 9.52 11.26 -20.14
C SER A 103 8.48 11.85 -19.18
N TRP A 104 8.41 11.33 -17.96
CA TRP A 104 7.46 11.82 -16.96
C TRP A 104 7.86 13.21 -16.47
N GLY A 105 6.92 14.16 -16.53
CA GLY A 105 7.14 15.54 -16.08
C GLY A 105 5.84 16.32 -15.86
N ALA A 106 4.72 15.63 -15.62
CA ALA A 106 3.45 16.31 -15.39
C ALA A 106 3.48 17.07 -14.05
N HIS A 107 2.91 18.28 -14.05
CA HIS A 107 2.71 19.04 -12.82
C HIS A 107 1.58 18.41 -12.01
N LEU A 108 1.97 17.63 -11.00
CA LEU A 108 1.03 17.10 -10.01
C LEU A 108 0.72 18.16 -8.96
N ARG A 109 -0.48 18.08 -8.38
CA ARG A 109 -0.80 18.85 -7.18
C ARG A 109 0.21 18.48 -6.09
N MET A 110 0.78 19.50 -5.45
CA MET A 110 1.76 19.31 -4.39
C MET A 110 1.08 18.77 -3.13
N PHE A 111 1.58 17.65 -2.64
CA PHE A 111 1.24 17.09 -1.33
C PHE A 111 2.45 17.18 -0.40
N PRO A 112 2.24 17.38 0.90
CA PRO A 112 3.34 17.35 1.85
C PRO A 112 4.11 16.03 1.75
N GLU A 113 5.44 16.12 1.87
CA GLU A 113 6.28 14.93 1.96
C GLU A 113 6.00 14.23 3.30
N LEU A 114 5.49 13.01 3.26
CA LEU A 114 5.25 12.20 4.45
C LEU A 114 6.55 11.51 4.84
N ARG A 115 7.13 11.92 5.97
CA ARG A 115 8.33 11.30 6.53
C ARG A 115 7.94 10.41 7.69
N PHE A 116 8.06 9.11 7.49
CA PHE A 116 7.86 8.13 8.54
C PHE A 116 9.23 7.77 9.14
N SER A 117 9.45 8.15 10.39
CA SER A 117 10.55 7.62 11.19
C SER A 117 10.06 6.37 11.91
N TYR A 118 10.84 5.29 11.86
CA TYR A 118 10.59 4.15 12.73
C TYR A 118 10.73 4.61 14.18
N GLN A 119 9.65 4.53 14.95
CA GLN A 119 9.71 4.70 16.39
C GLN A 119 10.05 3.34 16.99
N GLN A 120 11.25 3.22 17.56
CA GLN A 120 11.59 2.08 18.40
C GLN A 120 10.67 2.10 19.62
N ASP A 121 10.10 0.95 19.95
CA ASP A 121 9.47 0.76 21.26
C ASP A 121 10.56 0.93 22.33
N ASP A 122 10.23 1.56 23.45
CA ASP A 122 11.18 1.72 24.56
C ASP A 122 11.53 0.37 25.20
N ARG A 123 10.64 -0.63 25.04
CA ARG A 123 10.78 -1.98 25.62
C ARG A 123 10.48 -3.07 24.60
N PRO A 124 11.29 -3.19 23.52
CA PRO A 124 11.06 -4.18 22.48
C PRO A 124 11.09 -5.62 23.04
N GLU A 125 11.82 -5.86 24.12
CA GLU A 125 11.90 -7.16 24.80
C GLU A 125 10.56 -7.69 25.31
N ASP A 126 9.62 -6.80 25.68
CA ASP A 126 8.30 -7.21 26.17
C ASP A 126 7.49 -7.94 25.08
N PHE A 127 7.77 -7.67 23.80
CA PHE A 127 7.18 -8.39 22.66
C PHE A 127 8.11 -9.49 22.13
N PHE A 128 9.37 -9.16 21.83
CA PHE A 128 10.27 -10.07 21.13
C PHE A 128 10.67 -11.27 21.98
N VAL A 129 10.87 -11.10 23.29
CA VAL A 129 11.28 -12.22 24.15
C VAL A 129 10.16 -13.27 24.24
N PRO A 130 8.89 -12.92 24.52
CA PRO A 130 7.79 -13.89 24.44
C PRO A 130 7.61 -14.53 23.08
N TYR A 131 7.70 -13.74 22.01
CA TYR A 131 7.50 -14.23 20.65
C TYR A 131 8.56 -15.25 20.23
N VAL A 132 9.84 -14.92 20.41
CA VAL A 132 10.96 -15.81 20.03
C VAL A 132 10.92 -17.10 20.84
N TRP A 133 10.70 -17.03 22.14
CA TRP A 133 10.59 -18.23 22.96
C TRP A 133 9.34 -19.07 22.61
N GLY A 134 8.24 -18.44 22.19
CA GLY A 134 7.08 -19.15 21.63
C GLY A 134 7.42 -19.93 20.37
N ILE A 135 8.23 -19.35 19.46
CA ILE A 135 8.73 -20.04 18.27
C ILE A 135 9.61 -21.22 18.68
N VAL A 136 10.57 -21.01 19.58
CA VAL A 136 11.48 -22.06 20.07
C VAL A 136 10.70 -23.22 20.67
N LEU A 137 9.73 -22.94 21.55
CA LEU A 137 8.90 -23.97 22.16
C LEU A 137 8.14 -24.79 21.10
N SER A 138 7.63 -24.13 20.07
CA SER A 138 6.79 -24.75 19.04
C SER A 138 7.58 -25.47 17.95
N HIS A 139 8.80 -25.03 17.62
CA HIS A 139 9.52 -25.46 16.41
C HIS A 139 10.94 -25.99 16.66
N SER A 140 11.44 -26.01 17.91
CA SER A 140 12.80 -26.50 18.19
C SER A 140 12.96 -28.02 18.06
N GLY A 141 11.88 -28.79 18.00
CA GLY A 141 11.91 -30.26 18.01
C GLY A 141 12.39 -30.86 19.34
N LEU A 142 12.56 -30.02 20.38
CA LEU A 142 12.93 -30.45 21.73
C LEU A 142 11.66 -30.83 22.51
N ALA A 143 11.73 -31.92 23.28
CA ALA A 143 10.63 -32.38 24.13
C ALA A 143 10.54 -31.55 25.42
N TRP A 144 10.06 -30.31 25.30
CA TRP A 144 9.78 -29.46 26.46
C TRP A 144 8.62 -30.02 27.28
N ASN A 145 8.70 -29.92 28.61
CA ASN A 145 7.59 -30.25 29.50
C ASN A 145 6.88 -28.96 29.95
N PRO A 146 5.72 -28.60 29.38
CA PRO A 146 5.04 -27.34 29.67
C PRO A 146 4.65 -27.17 31.14
N GLN A 147 4.43 -28.28 31.86
CA GLN A 147 4.03 -28.25 33.27
C GLN A 147 5.20 -27.99 34.23
N LYS A 148 6.45 -28.10 33.75
CA LYS A 148 7.67 -27.85 34.55
C LYS A 148 8.48 -26.67 34.04
N SER A 149 8.09 -26.06 32.92
CA SER A 149 8.77 -24.92 32.33
C SER A 149 7.91 -23.66 32.47
N THR A 150 8.30 -22.75 33.34
CA THR A 150 7.73 -21.40 33.39
C THR A 150 8.57 -20.50 32.50
N LEU A 151 8.02 -20.10 31.35
CA LEU A 151 8.72 -19.25 30.38
C LEU A 151 8.73 -17.78 30.83
N PHE A 152 7.58 -17.31 31.35
CA PHE A 152 7.38 -15.97 31.88
C PHE A 152 6.59 -16.05 33.18
N ALA A 153 7.06 -15.35 34.21
CA ALA A 153 6.28 -15.18 35.43
C ALA A 153 5.06 -14.30 35.15
N PRO A 154 3.87 -14.60 35.71
CA PRO A 154 2.75 -13.67 35.63
C PRO A 154 3.15 -12.35 36.31
N ARG A 155 2.92 -11.23 35.60
CA ARG A 155 3.05 -9.88 36.17
C ARG A 155 1.91 -9.61 37.15
#